data_AF-A0A7S1M8Z2-F1
#
_entry.id   AF-A0A7S1M8Z2-F1
#
_cell.length_a   1.000
_cell.length_b   1.000
_cell.length_c   1.000
_cell.angle_alpha   90.00
_cell.angle_beta   90.00
_cell.angle_gamma   90.00
#
_symmetry.space_group_name_H-M   'P 1'
#
loop_
_entity.id
_entity.type
_entity.pdbx_description
1 polymer ?
#
loop_
_entity_poly.entity_id
_entity_poly.type
_entity_poly.pdbx_seq_one_letter_code
_entity_poly.pdbx_strand_id
1 'polypeptide(L)'
;VLLRWSNALHSRNLTDFICECVPMMIFMVCFFGWMDVMILYKWVNPIDNPPSIINSLICMAMGQEDKFPLWDGSVQIAQTLMMWTVLSVPVMLLPKPFVLLMQHNRKQRKAAGQGASAPLLQDEEAG
;
A
#
# COMPACT_ATOMS: atom_id res chain seq x y z
N VAL A 1 5.17 -1.11 -11.47
CA VAL A 1 4.68 0.14 -10.85
C VAL A 1 4.23 1.17 -11.89
N LEU A 2 5.11 1.60 -12.81
CA LEU A 2 4.82 2.65 -13.80
C LEU A 2 3.61 2.35 -14.71
N LEU A 3 3.44 1.09 -15.16
CA LEU A 3 2.27 0.68 -15.96
C LEU A 3 0.93 0.72 -15.19
N ARG A 4 0.96 0.50 -13.86
CA ARG A 4 -0.23 0.67 -13.01
C ARG A 4 -0.57 2.15 -12.80
N TRP A 5 0.44 3.00 -12.77
CA TRP A 5 0.33 4.47 -12.72
C TRP A 5 -0.43 5.01 -13.93
N SER A 6 -0.07 4.57 -15.13
CA SER A 6 -0.71 4.99 -16.39
C SER A 6 -2.15 4.46 -16.53
N ASN A 7 -2.39 3.19 -16.16
CA ASN A 7 -3.72 2.57 -16.26
C ASN A 7 -4.74 3.18 -15.27
N ALA A 8 -4.29 3.56 -14.07
CA ALA A 8 -5.14 4.19 -13.07
C ALA A 8 -5.56 5.63 -13.40
N LEU A 9 -4.67 6.40 -14.03
CA LEU A 9 -4.98 7.74 -14.51
C LEU A 9 -6.08 7.69 -15.59
N HIS A 10 -6.12 6.62 -16.37
CA HIS A 10 -7.10 6.41 -17.45
C HIS A 10 -8.48 5.91 -16.95
N SER A 11 -8.53 5.10 -15.88
CA SER A 11 -9.77 4.44 -15.44
C SER A 11 -10.64 5.17 -14.41
N ARG A 12 -10.35 6.44 -14.05
CA ARG A 12 -11.16 7.24 -13.09
C ARG A 12 -11.36 6.63 -11.68
N ASN A 13 -10.69 5.52 -11.35
CA ASN A 13 -10.60 4.94 -10.01
C ASN A 13 -9.29 5.37 -9.34
N LEU A 14 -9.08 6.69 -9.23
CA LEU A 14 -7.90 7.26 -8.55
C LEU A 14 -7.78 6.77 -7.10
N THR A 15 -8.90 6.48 -6.45
CA THR A 15 -8.96 6.00 -5.07
C THR A 15 -8.25 4.66 -4.91
N ASP A 16 -8.59 3.64 -5.72
CA ASP A 16 -7.94 2.32 -5.66
C ASP A 16 -6.44 2.42 -5.97
N PHE A 17 -6.09 3.33 -6.87
CA PHE A 17 -4.71 3.56 -7.24
C PHE A 17 -3.88 4.19 -6.12
N ILE A 18 -4.37 5.28 -5.51
CA ILE A 18 -3.68 5.93 -4.40
C ILE A 18 -3.62 4.96 -3.21
N CYS A 19 -4.71 4.24 -2.94
CA CYS A 19 -4.81 3.34 -1.80
C CYS A 19 -4.04 2.02 -1.95
N GLU A 20 -3.81 1.49 -3.15
CA GLU A 20 -3.04 0.25 -3.35
C GLU A 20 -1.61 0.52 -3.82
N CYS A 21 -1.43 1.49 -4.73
CA CYS A 21 -0.13 1.73 -5.35
C CYS A 21 0.81 2.56 -4.47
N VAL A 22 0.31 3.52 -3.68
CA VAL A 22 1.14 4.32 -2.76
C VAL A 22 1.74 3.45 -1.65
N PRO A 23 0.96 2.66 -0.87
CA PRO A 23 1.56 1.80 0.14
C PRO A 23 2.49 0.75 -0.47
N MET A 24 2.18 0.21 -1.66
CA MET A 24 3.08 -0.71 -2.36
C MET A 24 4.41 -0.04 -2.77
N MET A 25 4.36 1.21 -3.23
CA MET A 25 5.56 2.01 -3.54
C MET A 25 6.38 2.31 -2.29
N ILE A 26 5.74 2.76 -1.21
CA ILE A 26 6.40 3.06 0.06
C ILE A 26 7.08 1.80 0.58
N PHE A 27 6.39 0.66 0.62
CA PHE A 27 6.97 -0.61 1.04
C PHE A 27 8.20 -0.98 0.20
N MET A 28 8.09 -0.88 -1.13
CA MET A 28 9.20 -1.18 -2.04
C MET A 28 10.41 -0.27 -1.82
N VAL A 29 10.19 1.05 -1.71
CA VAL A 29 11.26 2.02 -1.47
C VAL A 29 11.87 1.79 -0.08
N CYS A 30 11.07 1.48 0.93
CA CYS A 30 11.57 1.22 2.27
C CYS A 30 12.43 -0.06 2.33
N PHE A 31 11.99 -1.15 1.69
CA PHE A 31 12.69 -2.43 1.72
C PHE A 31 13.91 -2.45 0.78
N PHE A 32 13.71 -2.13 -0.50
CA PHE A 32 14.76 -2.17 -1.50
C PHE A 32 15.71 -0.97 -1.40
N GLY A 33 15.19 0.24 -1.14
CA GLY A 33 16.04 1.42 -0.99
C GLY A 33 16.98 1.32 0.21
N TRP A 34 16.54 0.72 1.32
CA TRP A 34 17.43 0.48 2.47
C TRP A 34 18.49 -0.58 2.17
N MET A 35 18.11 -1.66 1.50
CA MET A 35 19.04 -2.69 1.04
C MET A 35 20.11 -2.08 0.12
N ASP A 36 19.72 -1.28 -0.86
CA ASP A 36 20.64 -0.63 -1.80
C ASP A 36 21.63 0.30 -1.09
N VAL A 37 21.16 1.10 -0.12
CA VAL A 37 22.02 1.95 0.71
C VAL A 37 23.03 1.13 1.51
N MET A 38 22.62 0.02 2.13
CA MET A 38 23.54 -0.87 2.84
C MET A 38 24.61 -1.47 1.92
N ILE A 39 24.24 -1.87 0.70
CA ILE A 39 25.18 -2.43 -0.29
C ILE A 39 26.19 -1.36 -0.71
N LEU A 40 25.73 -0.15 -1.06
CA LEU A 40 26.59 0.96 -1.44
C LEU A 40 27.53 1.35 -0.29
N TYR A 41 27.02 1.40 0.94
CA TYR A 41 27.82 1.73 2.12
C TYR A 41 28.92 0.69 2.38
N LYS A 42 28.60 -0.60 2.22
CA LYS A 42 29.56 -1.71 2.34
C LYS A 42 30.64 -1.68 1.26
N TRP A 43 30.33 -1.15 0.07
CA TRP A 43 31.31 -0.99 -1.01
C TRP A 43 32.29 0.16 -0.76
N VAL A 44 31.84 1.22 -0.09
CA VAL A 44 32.66 2.41 0.16
C VAL A 44 33.48 2.29 1.43
N ASN A 45 33.02 1.52 2.43
CA ASN A 45 33.71 1.36 3.71
C ASN A 45 34.18 -0.09 3.90
N PRO A 46 35.50 -0.37 3.87
CA PRO A 46 36.02 -1.66 4.27
C PRO A 46 35.88 -1.81 5.79
N ILE A 47 34.84 -2.52 6.23
CA ILE A 47 34.60 -2.86 7.64
C ILE A 47 35.17 -4.27 7.88
N ASP A 48 36.05 -4.42 8.88
CA ASP A 48 36.73 -5.69 9.19
C ASP A 48 35.78 -6.80 9.68
N ASN A 49 34.61 -6.43 10.21
CA ASN A 49 33.53 -7.36 10.59
C ASN A 49 32.18 -6.84 10.06
N PRO A 50 31.90 -7.00 8.76
CA PRO A 50 30.69 -6.46 8.18
C PRO A 50 29.49 -7.30 8.68
N PRO A 51 28.46 -6.67 9.27
CA PRO A 51 27.23 -7.36 9.60
C PRO A 51 26.59 -7.93 8.33
N SER A 52 25.98 -9.10 8.46
CA SER A 52 25.23 -9.74 7.38
C SER A 52 24.02 -8.87 7.03
N ILE A 53 24.01 -8.28 5.82
CA ILE A 53 22.89 -7.45 5.30
C ILE A 53 21.54 -8.16 5.48
N ILE A 54 21.50 -9.47 5.26
CA ILE A 54 20.30 -10.29 5.44
C ILE A 54 19.84 -10.29 6.90
N ASN A 55 20.76 -10.40 7.87
CA ASN A 55 20.42 -10.38 9.29
C ASN A 55 19.88 -9.01 9.71
N SER A 56 20.52 -7.93 9.23
CA SER A 56 20.04 -6.56 9.45
C SER A 56 18.64 -6.34 8.85
N LEU A 57 18.37 -6.88 7.66
CA LEU A 57 17.05 -6.84 7.04
C LEU A 57 16.00 -7.65 7.81
N ILE A 58 16.37 -8.79 8.39
CA ILE A 58 15.46 -9.61 9.22
C ILE A 58 15.17 -8.90 10.53
N CYS A 59 16.19 -8.38 11.23
CA CYS A 59 16.01 -7.60 12.46
C CYS A 59 15.12 -6.40 12.22
N MET A 60 15.32 -5.68 11.10
CA MET A 60 14.41 -4.64 10.66
C MET A 60 13.02 -5.22 10.40
N ALA A 61 12.81 -6.24 9.57
CA ALA A 61 11.46 -6.77 9.34
C ALA A 61 10.73 -7.22 10.64
N MET A 62 11.47 -7.68 11.64
CA MET A 62 10.96 -8.12 12.95
C MET A 62 10.80 -7.00 13.98
N GLY A 63 11.17 -5.75 13.68
CA GLY A 63 11.07 -4.66 14.67
C GLY A 63 12.15 -4.69 15.77
N GLN A 64 13.22 -5.46 15.60
CA GLN A 64 14.27 -5.63 16.60
C GLN A 64 15.47 -4.72 16.32
N GLU A 65 16.14 -4.28 17.38
CA GLU A 65 17.39 -3.53 17.27
C GLU A 65 18.51 -4.42 16.75
N ASP A 66 19.23 -3.94 15.75
CA ASP A 66 20.36 -4.66 15.17
C ASP A 66 21.55 -4.61 16.13
N LYS A 67 22.13 -5.79 16.45
CA LYS A 67 23.26 -5.91 17.37
C LYS A 67 24.57 -5.38 16.78
N PHE A 68 24.63 -5.17 15.47
CA PHE A 68 25.79 -4.66 14.76
C PHE A 68 25.37 -3.49 13.85
N PRO A 69 25.25 -2.27 14.40
CA PRO A 69 24.91 -1.10 13.59
C PRO A 69 26.01 -0.82 12.56
N LEU A 70 25.63 -0.60 11.29
CA LEU A 70 26.58 -0.21 10.22
C LEU A 70 27.20 1.17 10.47
N TRP A 71 26.43 2.07 11.09
CA TRP A 71 26.89 3.35 11.64
C TRP A 71 25.92 3.80 12.76
N ASP A 72 26.35 4.71 13.64
CA ASP A 72 25.57 5.24 14.79
C ASP A 72 24.17 5.85 14.49
N GLY A 73 23.74 5.93 13.24
CA GLY A 73 22.41 6.41 12.82
C GLY A 73 21.65 5.43 11.92
N SER A 74 22.23 4.26 11.59
CA SER A 74 21.54 3.28 10.75
C SER A 74 20.27 2.75 11.41
N VAL A 75 20.28 2.63 12.74
CA VAL A 75 19.13 2.19 13.54
C VAL A 75 17.96 3.18 13.46
N GLN A 76 18.24 4.49 13.53
CA GLN A 76 17.21 5.53 13.48
C GLN A 76 16.53 5.57 12.10
N ILE A 77 17.31 5.42 11.03
CA ILE A 77 16.78 5.38 9.66
C ILE A 77 15.95 4.10 9.47
N ALA A 78 16.46 2.93 9.89
CA ALA A 78 15.74 1.67 9.84
C ALA A 78 14.41 1.70 10.63
N GLN A 79 14.42 2.27 11.85
CA GLN A 79 13.20 2.48 12.65
C GLN A 79 12.22 3.43 11.97
N THR A 80 12.71 4.50 11.34
CA THR A 80 11.85 5.44 10.60
C THR A 80 11.19 4.74 9.41
N LEU A 81 11.96 4.01 8.60
CA LEU A 81 11.48 3.20 7.48
C LEU A 81 10.46 2.14 7.93
N MET A 82 10.65 1.57 9.11
CA MET A 82 9.69 0.64 9.73
C MET A 82 8.37 1.32 10.06
N MET A 83 8.39 2.51 10.66
CA MET A 83 7.17 3.26 10.96
C MET A 83 6.35 3.49 9.68
N TRP A 84 7.00 3.89 8.59
CA TRP A 84 6.35 4.01 7.28
C TRP A 84 5.80 2.70 6.76
N THR A 85 6.54 1.59 6.95
CA THR A 85 6.12 0.25 6.56
C THR A 85 4.87 -0.20 7.33
N VAL A 86 4.86 -0.02 8.65
CA VAL A 86 3.71 -0.35 9.51
C VAL A 86 2.50 0.53 9.18
N LEU A 87 2.69 1.82 8.92
CA LEU A 87 1.63 2.73 8.49
C LEU A 87 1.06 2.37 7.10
N SER A 88 1.85 1.76 6.23
CA SER A 88 1.41 1.35 4.88
C SER A 88 0.38 0.20 4.92
N VAL A 89 0.45 -0.67 5.94
CA VAL A 89 -0.44 -1.83 6.12
C VAL A 89 -1.91 -1.44 6.33
N PRO A 90 -2.29 -0.58 7.30
CA PRO A 90 -3.68 -0.16 7.49
C PRO A 90 -4.19 0.65 6.30
N VAL A 91 -3.32 1.43 5.65
CA VAL A 91 -3.67 2.19 4.42
C VAL A 91 -4.05 1.25 3.28
N MET A 92 -3.43 0.07 3.18
CA MET A 92 -3.78 -0.95 2.18
C MET A 92 -5.03 -1.76 2.55
N LEU A 93 -5.35 -1.91 3.85
CA LEU A 93 -6.42 -2.77 4.34
C LEU A 93 -7.81 -2.10 4.30
N LEU A 94 -7.92 -0.83 4.70
CA LEU A 94 -9.18 -0.07 4.75
C LEU A 94 -9.90 0.24 3.41
N PRO A 95 -9.21 0.42 2.28
CA PRO A 95 -9.83 0.79 1.00
C PRO A 95 -10.69 -0.33 0.41
N LYS A 96 -10.21 -1.58 0.46
CA LYS A 96 -10.91 -2.75 -0.08
C LYS A 96 -12.33 -2.96 0.49
N PRO A 97 -12.56 -2.96 1.81
CA PRO A 97 -13.91 -3.06 2.36
C PRO A 97 -14.75 -1.83 2.01
N PHE A 98 -14.16 -0.63 1.97
CA PHE A 98 -14.88 0.60 1.67
C PHE A 98 -15.41 0.64 0.24
N VAL A 99 -14.59 0.22 -0.73
CA VAL A 99 -14.95 0.16 -2.15
C VAL A 99 -16.03 -0.90 -2.38
N LEU A 100 -15.91 -2.07 -1.73
CA LEU A 100 -16.93 -3.13 -1.80
C LEU A 100 -18.28 -2.64 -1.25
N LEU A 101 -18.27 -1.92 -0.13
CA LEU A 101 -19.48 -1.37 0.50
C LEU A 101 -20.13 -0.28 -0.37
N MET A 102 -19.34 0.54 -1.05
CA MET A 102 -19.83 1.54 -2.02
C MET A 102 -20.46 0.87 -3.25
N GLN A 103 -19.85 -0.20 -3.77
CA GLN A 103 -20.41 -0.96 -4.88
C GLN A 103 -21.72 -1.66 -4.49
N HIS A 104 -21.79 -2.23 -3.28
CA HIS A 104 -22.99 -2.86 -2.77
C HIS A 104 -24.14 -1.83 -2.63
N ASN A 105 -23.88 -0.66 -2.03
CA ASN A 105 -24.86 0.42 -1.92
C ASN A 105 -25.31 1.00 -3.28
N ARG A 106 -24.40 1.13 -4.26
CA ARG A 106 -24.76 1.58 -5.62
C ARG A 106 -25.61 0.55 -6.37
N LYS A 107 -25.33 -0.76 -6.21
CA LYS A 107 -26.18 -1.82 -6.78
C LYS A 107 -27.56 -1.82 -6.14
N GLN A 108 -27.67 -1.67 -4.82
CA GLN A 108 -28.96 -1.60 -4.13
C GLN A 108 -29.78 -0.36 -4.51
N ARG A 109 -29.16 0.83 -4.62
CA ARG A 109 -29.87 2.04 -5.09
C ARG A 109 -30.33 1.94 -6.54
N LYS A 110 -29.56 1.29 -7.41
CA LYS A 110 -29.99 1.02 -8.80
C LYS A 110 -31.14 0.01 -8.86
N ALA A 111 -31.09 -1.05 -8.06
CA ALA A 111 -32.17 -2.03 -7.95
C ALA A 111 -33.47 -1.40 -7.38
N ALA A 112 -33.36 -0.56 -6.35
CA ALA A 112 -34.50 0.17 -5.78
C ALA A 112 -35.09 1.22 -6.73
N GLY A 113 -34.24 1.91 -7.52
CA GLY A 113 -34.69 2.87 -8.53
C GLY A 113 -35.36 2.21 -9.75
N GLN A 114 -34.94 1.01 -10.13
CA GLN A 114 -35.59 0.25 -11.22
C GLN A 114 -36.90 -0.42 -10.79
N GLY A 115 -37.06 -0.77 -9.51
CA GLY A 115 -38.33 -1.29 -8.97
C GLY A 115 -39.43 -0.24 -8.84
N ALA A 116 -39.10 1.05 -8.72
CA ALA A 116 -40.07 2.13 -8.55
C ALA A 116 -40.71 2.62 -9.88
N SER A 117 -40.10 2.32 -11.03
CA SER A 117 -40.65 2.71 -12.34
C SER A 117 -41.53 1.64 -12.99
N ALA A 118 -41.66 0.45 -12.38
CA ALA A 118 -42.42 -0.67 -12.94
C ALA A 118 -43.93 -0.71 -12.63
N PRO A 119 -44.49 -0.11 -11.55
CA PRO A 119 -45.92 -0.29 -11.27
C PRO A 119 -46.85 0.78 -11.88
N LEU A 120 -46.35 1.94 -12.31
CA LEU A 120 -47.23 3.05 -12.75
C LEU A 120 -47.73 2.97 -14.20
N LEU A 121 -47.18 2.08 -15.04
CA LEU A 121 -47.67 1.89 -16.42
C LEU A 121 -48.81 0.85 -16.52
N GLN A 122 -49.16 0.18 -15.41
CA GLN A 122 -50.20 -0.84 -15.42
C GLN A 122 -51.58 -0.31 -15.03
N ASP A 123 -51.66 0.88 -14.44
CA ASP A 123 -52.91 1.55 -14.06
C ASP A 123 -53.46 2.48 -15.16
N GLU A 124 -52.66 2.85 -16.18
CA GLU A 124 -53.09 3.76 -17.27
C GLU A 124 -53.71 3.01 -18.47
N GLU A 125 -53.50 1.69 -18.62
CA GLU A 125 -54.12 0.88 -19.69
C GLU A 125 -55.42 0.17 -19.25
N ALA A 126 -55.87 0.38 -18.01
CA ALA A 126 -57.09 -0.22 -17.45
C ALA A 126 -58.29 0.74 -17.33
N GLY A 127 -58.21 1.93 -17.94
CA GLY A 127 -59.25 2.97 -17.92
C GLY A 127 -60.05 3.09 -19.21
#